data_AF-A0A1Y1ZJL3-F1
#
_entry.id   AF-A0A1Y1ZJL3-F1
#
_cell.length_a   1.000
_cell.length_b   1.000
_cell.length_c   1.000
_cell.angle_alpha   90.00
_cell.angle_beta   90.00
_cell.angle_gamma   90.00
#
_symmetry.space_group_name_H-M   'P 1'
#
loop_
_entity.id
_entity.type
_entity.pdbx_description
1 polymer ?
#
loop_
_entity_poly.entity_id
_entity_poly.type
_entity_poly.pdbx_seq_one_letter_code
_entity_poly.pdbx_strand_id
1 'polypeptide(L)' 'CFSERLGYSCCKGNEVLYTDNDGKWGVENDEWCGIKDTDECQGKDDYPACQETTEVLYTDDSEWGVENDGWCVICKMKP' A
#
# COMPACT_ATOMS: atom_id res chain seq x y z
N CYS A 1 -5.80 -7.90 3.27
CA CYS A 1 -4.65 -7.86 2.33
C CYS A 1 -5.20 -7.83 0.92
N PHE A 2 -4.43 -7.35 -0.06
CA PHE A 2 -4.88 -7.33 -1.45
C PHE A 2 -5.21 -8.73 -1.99
N SER A 3 -4.52 -9.78 -1.51
CA SER A 3 -4.65 -11.16 -2.00
C SER A 3 -5.99 -11.83 -1.68
N GLU A 4 -6.69 -11.38 -0.64
CA GLU A 4 -7.96 -11.97 -0.20
C GLU A 4 -9.06 -11.80 -1.28
N ARG A 5 -9.04 -10.68 -2.02
CA ARG A 5 -9.97 -10.45 -3.15
C ARG A 5 -9.69 -11.38 -4.34
N LEU A 6 -8.51 -11.97 -4.39
CA LEU A 6 -8.07 -12.91 -5.41
C LEU A 6 -8.22 -14.38 -4.96
N GLY A 7 -8.68 -14.62 -3.73
CA GLY A 7 -8.86 -15.96 -3.16
C GLY A 7 -7.62 -16.54 -2.46
N TYR A 8 -6.59 -15.73 -2.22
CA TYR A 8 -5.38 -16.14 -1.53
C TYR A 8 -5.32 -15.55 -0.11
N SER A 9 -4.69 -16.29 0.81
CA SER A 9 -4.54 -15.86 2.21
C SER A 9 -3.56 -14.68 2.33
N CYS A 10 -3.52 -14.04 3.51
CA CYS A 10 -2.48 -13.07 3.84
C CYS A 10 -1.25 -13.80 4.37
N CYS A 11 -0.05 -13.39 3.96
CA CYS A 11 1.17 -13.88 4.60
C CYS A 11 1.25 -13.37 6.05
N LYS A 12 1.82 -14.19 6.93
CA LYS A 12 2.20 -13.78 8.31
C LYS A 12 3.56 -13.11 8.33
N GLY A 13 4.46 -13.53 7.43
CA GLY A 13 5.76 -12.94 7.18
C GLY A 13 5.75 -11.95 6.02
N ASN A 14 6.92 -11.35 5.80
CA ASN A 14 7.15 -10.31 4.79
C ASN A 14 8.20 -10.74 3.76
N GLU A 15 8.46 -12.04 3.62
CA GLU A 15 9.44 -12.56 2.65
C GLU A 15 8.84 -12.57 1.24
N VAL A 16 9.28 -11.63 0.42
CA VAL A 16 8.81 -11.45 -0.96
C VAL A 16 9.49 -12.46 -1.87
N LEU A 17 8.71 -13.35 -2.46
CA LEU A 17 9.15 -14.31 -3.48
C LEU A 17 8.76 -13.89 -4.89
N TYR A 18 7.70 -13.10 -5.03
CA TYR A 18 7.20 -12.64 -6.30
C TYR A 18 6.50 -11.28 -6.17
N THR A 19 6.48 -10.48 -7.22
CA THR A 19 5.81 -9.17 -7.23
C THR A 19 5.16 -8.95 -8.59
N ASP A 20 3.91 -8.53 -8.58
CA ASP A 20 3.15 -8.20 -9.78
C ASP A 20 2.32 -6.92 -9.57
N ASN A 21 1.37 -6.66 -10.48
CA ASN A 21 0.52 -5.48 -10.44
C ASN A 21 -0.51 -5.51 -9.29
N ASP A 22 -0.77 -6.68 -8.69
CA ASP A 22 -1.69 -6.80 -7.58
C ASP A 22 -0.97 -6.57 -6.24
N GLY A 23 0.30 -6.95 -6.14
CA GLY A 23 1.16 -6.62 -4.99
C GLY A 23 2.35 -7.56 -4.82
N LYS A 24 2.87 -7.62 -3.59
CA LYS A 24 3.96 -8.51 -3.19
C LYS A 24 3.40 -9.85 -2.70
N TRP A 25 4.02 -10.94 -3.14
CA TRP A 25 3.59 -12.30 -2.85
C TRP A 25 4.67 -13.07 -2.12
N GLY A 26 4.25 -13.91 -1.19
CA GLY A 26 5.07 -14.87 -0.47
C GLY A 26 4.45 -16.26 -0.55
N VAL A 27 5.13 -17.25 0.03
CA VAL A 27 4.65 -18.62 0.14
C VAL A 27 4.80 -19.07 1.58
N GLU A 28 3.72 -19.54 2.18
CA GLU A 28 3.67 -20.06 3.55
C GLU A 28 2.88 -21.36 3.59
N ASN A 29 3.40 -22.40 4.25
CA ASN A 29 2.79 -23.74 4.28
C ASN A 29 2.48 -24.31 2.89
N ASP A 30 3.40 -24.11 1.94
CA ASP A 30 3.27 -24.51 0.53
C ASP A 30 2.10 -23.84 -0.23
N GLU A 31 1.53 -22.75 0.31
CA GLU A 31 0.45 -21.98 -0.32
C GLU A 31 0.87 -20.54 -0.62
N TRP A 32 0.40 -19.99 -1.74
CA TRP A 32 0.57 -18.59 -2.08
C TRP A 32 -0.22 -17.69 -1.14
N CYS A 33 0.44 -16.64 -0.68
CA CYS A 33 -0.18 -15.63 0.16
C CYS A 33 0.23 -14.23 -0.32
N GLY A 34 -0.66 -13.25 -0.13
CA GLY A 34 -0.33 -11.86 -0.35
C GLY A 34 0.37 -11.31 0.87
N ILE A 35 1.55 -10.76 0.67
CA ILE A 35 2.24 -10.02 1.72
C ILE A 35 1.44 -8.76 1.94
N LYS A 36 0.97 -8.58 3.18
CA LYS A 36 0.39 -7.31 3.58
C LYS A 36 1.50 -6.29 3.37
N ASP A 37 1.36 -5.42 2.38
CA ASP A 37 2.11 -4.19 2.38
C ASP A 37 1.71 -3.50 3.68
N THR A 38 2.60 -3.62 4.68
CA THR A 38 2.42 -3.02 6.00
C THR A 38 2.47 -1.49 5.89
N ASP A 39 2.81 -0.99 4.71
CA ASP A 39 2.76 0.40 4.32
C ASP A 39 2.46 0.51 2.80
N GLU A 40 1.18 0.44 2.38
CA GLU A 40 0.77 1.06 1.10
C GLU A 40 0.63 2.59 1.23
N CYS A 41 1.17 3.13 2.32
CA CYS A 41 1.36 4.55 2.53
C CYS A 41 2.84 4.81 2.82
N GLN A 42 3.69 4.29 1.94
CA GLN A 42 5.04 4.83 1.77
C GLN A 42 4.89 5.95 0.75
N GLY A 43 5.21 7.16 1.20
CA GLY A 43 5.03 8.31 0.35
C GLY A 43 5.93 8.21 -0.88
N LYS A 44 5.65 9.05 -1.88
CA LYS A 44 6.33 8.98 -3.17
C LYS A 44 7.49 9.96 -3.18
N ASP A 45 8.63 9.49 -3.69
CA ASP A 45 9.87 10.29 -3.78
C ASP A 45 10.33 10.80 -2.40
N ASP A 46 10.47 12.12 -2.23
CA ASP A 46 10.87 12.76 -0.97
C ASP A 46 9.68 13.16 -0.08
N TYR A 47 8.46 12.78 -0.45
CA TYR A 47 7.26 13.15 0.29
C TYR A 47 6.75 11.98 1.12
N PRO A 48 6.37 12.21 2.39
CA PRO A 48 5.71 11.20 3.20
C PRO A 48 4.30 10.94 2.66
N ALA A 49 3.69 9.89 3.15
CA ALA A 49 2.33 9.56 2.83
C ALA A 49 1.38 10.16 3.88
N CYS A 50 0.20 10.62 3.46
CA CYS A 50 -0.77 11.21 4.36
C CYS A 50 -1.34 10.13 5.28
N GLN A 51 -1.20 10.32 6.60
CA GLN A 51 -1.59 9.31 7.59
C GLN A 51 -3.06 9.44 7.99
N GLU A 52 -3.58 10.66 8.09
CA GLU A 52 -4.97 10.94 8.45
C GLU A 52 -5.72 11.62 7.31
N THR A 53 -5.00 12.42 6.51
CA THR A 53 -5.60 13.19 5.43
C THR A 53 -5.97 12.30 4.25
N THR A 54 -7.25 12.31 3.87
CA THR A 54 -7.79 11.58 2.70
C THR A 54 -8.37 12.52 1.64
N GLU A 55 -8.41 13.82 1.94
CA GLU A 55 -8.88 14.85 1.00
C GLU A 55 -7.78 15.18 -0.01
N VAL A 56 -8.11 15.02 -1.28
CA VAL A 56 -7.21 15.35 -2.38
C VAL A 56 -7.28 16.86 -2.63
N LEU A 57 -6.19 17.56 -2.34
CA LEU A 57 -6.04 18.99 -2.61
C LEU A 57 -5.54 19.25 -4.03
N TYR A 58 -4.66 18.37 -4.52
CA TYR A 58 -4.03 18.51 -5.81
C TYR A 58 -3.82 17.14 -6.46
N THR A 59 -3.91 17.06 -7.79
CA THR A 59 -3.74 15.82 -8.54
C THR A 59 -2.88 16.09 -9.75
N ASP A 60 -1.83 15.30 -9.89
CA ASP A 60 -0.94 15.30 -11.05
C ASP A 60 -0.46 13.86 -11.27
N ASP A 61 0.84 13.58 -11.17
CA ASP A 61 1.41 12.23 -11.17
C ASP A 61 0.97 11.35 -9.99
N SER A 62 0.32 11.94 -8.99
CA SER A 62 -0.23 11.31 -7.78
C SER A 62 -1.32 12.21 -7.19
N GLU A 63 -2.11 11.66 -6.26
CA GLU A 63 -3.05 12.44 -5.46
C GLU A 63 -2.33 13.00 -4.23
N TRP A 64 -2.44 14.30 -3.98
CA TRP A 64 -1.68 15.02 -2.98
C TRP A 64 -2.60 15.66 -1.93
N GLY A 65 -2.16 15.59 -0.68
CA GLY A 65 -2.77 16.20 0.48
C GLY A 65 -1.80 17.11 1.20
N VAL A 66 -2.31 17.81 2.21
CA VAL A 66 -1.50 18.61 3.13
C VAL A 66 -1.79 18.17 4.55
N GLU A 67 -0.75 17.79 5.27
CA GLU A 67 -0.82 17.28 6.63
C GLU A 67 0.38 17.83 7.43
N ASN A 68 0.13 18.30 8.66
CA ASN A 68 1.17 18.93 9.50
C ASN A 68 1.96 20.05 8.77
N ASP A 69 1.25 20.90 8.03
CA ASP A 69 1.82 21.99 7.21
C ASP A 69 2.81 21.51 6.11
N GLY A 70 2.81 20.21 5.79
CA GLY A 70 3.65 19.58 4.78
C GLY A 70 2.85 18.87 3.70
N TRP A 71 3.45 18.72 2.51
CA TRP A 71 2.88 17.94 1.42
C TRP A 71 3.04 16.45 1.70
N CYS A 72 1.98 15.70 1.43
CA CYS A 72 1.97 14.26 1.55
C CYS A 72 1.19 13.63 0.41
N VAL A 73 1.50 12.37 0.11
CA VAL A 73 0.80 11.60 -0.92
C VAL A 73 -0.45 10.95 -0.32
N ILE A 74 -1.60 11.21 -0.92
CA ILE A 74 -2.88 10.62 -0.50
C ILE A 74 -2.87 9.14 -0.87
N CYS A 75 -2.93 8.29 0.15
CA CYS A 75 -3.15 6.88 -0.02
C CYS A 75 -4.64 6.60 0.13
N LYS A 76 -5.28 6.08 -0.92
CA LYS A 76 -6.65 5.58 -0.78
C LYS A 76 -6.61 4.25 -0.03
N MET A 77 -6.61 4.32 1.30
CA MET A 77 -7.03 3.18 2.12
C MET A 77 -8.50 2.92 1.77
N LYS A 78 -8.75 1.97 0.88
CA LYS A 78 -10.12 1.55 0.57
C LYS A 78 -10.73 0.93 1.84
N PRO A 79 -11.94 1.34 2.24
CA PRO A 79 -12.67 0.70 3.32
C PRO A 79 -13.01 -0.76 3.01
#